data_AF-A0A7J9Q6W5-F1
#
_entry.id   AF-A0A7J9Q6W5-F1
#
_cell.length_a   1.000
_cell.length_b   1.000
_cell.length_c   1.000
_cell.angle_alpha   90.00
_cell.angle_beta   90.00
_cell.angle_gamma   90.00
#
_symmetry.space_group_name_H-M   'P 1'
#
loop_
_entity.id
_entity.type
_entity.pdbx_description
1 polymer ?
#
loop_
_entity_poly.entity_id
_entity_poly.type
_entity_poly.pdbx_seq_one_letter_code
_entity_poly.pdbx_strand_id
1 'polypeptide(L)'
;DRNQKYAEKIMEELKEKVPGLRIESDFKHNTIPSKVKDAEIMRIPYVIVVGDNEEKDKTIAVRTRGDKKIQQFSVKDFSAKLGKEIKERE
;
A
#
# COMPACT_ATOMS: atom_id res chain seq x y z
N ASP A 1 -14.62 6.22 -5.27
CA ASP A 1 -15.64 5.17 -5.17
C ASP A 1 -15.26 3.79 -5.68
N ARG A 2 -14.85 3.59 -6.94
CA ARG A 2 -14.69 2.22 -7.48
C ARG A 2 -13.64 1.39 -6.74
N ASN A 3 -12.49 1.98 -6.44
CA ASN A 3 -11.31 1.29 -5.89
C ASN A 3 -11.28 1.20 -4.36
N GLN A 4 -12.26 1.83 -3.70
CA GLN A 4 -12.29 1.92 -2.24
C GLN A 4 -12.51 0.54 -1.61
N LYS A 5 -13.48 -0.22 -2.12
CA LYS A 5 -13.74 -1.60 -1.67
C LYS A 5 -12.53 -2.51 -1.83
N TYR A 6 -11.78 -2.35 -2.92
CA TYR A 6 -10.59 -3.16 -3.16
C TYR A 6 -9.46 -2.79 -2.19
N ALA A 7 -9.23 -1.50 -1.94
CA ALA A 7 -8.26 -1.04 -0.96
C ALA A 7 -8.61 -1.48 0.48
N GLU A 8 -9.89 -1.42 0.88
CA GLU A 8 -10.35 -1.91 2.19
C GLU A 8 -10.09 -3.41 2.33
N LYS A 9 -10.40 -4.21 1.29
CA LYS A 9 -10.14 -5.65 1.30
C LYS A 9 -8.65 -5.98 1.45
N ILE A 10 -7.79 -5.25 0.74
CA ILE A 10 -6.34 -5.40 0.89
C ILE A 10 -5.89 -5.01 2.30
N MET A 11 -6.45 -3.94 2.85
CA MET A 11 -6.14 -3.48 4.20
C MET A 11 -6.48 -4.55 5.24
N GLU A 12 -7.65 -5.18 5.14
CA GLU A 12 -8.04 -6.31 6.01
C GLU A 12 -7.10 -7.50 5.82
N GLU A 13 -6.82 -7.94 4.59
CA GLU A 13 -5.89 -9.05 4.34
C GLU A 13 -4.49 -8.77 4.91
N LEU A 14 -4.00 -7.54 4.80
CA LEU A 14 -2.71 -7.13 5.33
C LEU A 14 -2.69 -7.08 6.85
N LYS A 15 -3.75 -6.55 7.48
CA LYS A 15 -3.89 -6.53 8.94
C LYS A 15 -4.01 -7.93 9.53
N GLU A 16 -4.76 -8.83 8.89
CA GLU A 16 -4.89 -10.23 9.32
C GLU A 16 -3.55 -10.96 9.21
N LYS A 17 -2.84 -10.79 8.09
CA LYS A 17 -1.58 -11.49 7.86
C LYS A 17 -0.41 -10.93 8.64
N VAL A 18 -0.45 -9.64 8.99
CA VAL A 18 0.65 -8.94 9.63
C VAL A 18 0.17 -8.28 10.91
N PRO A 19 0.23 -8.99 12.05
CA PRO A 19 -0.19 -8.44 13.34
C PRO A 19 0.68 -7.23 13.68
N GLY A 20 0.05 -6.10 14.03
CA GLY A 20 0.74 -4.86 14.38
C GLY A 20 1.03 -3.91 13.20
N LEU A 21 0.67 -4.27 11.96
CA LEU A 21 0.82 -3.38 10.81
C LEU A 21 -0.10 -2.16 10.95
N ARG A 22 0.51 -0.97 11.01
CA ARG A 22 -0.22 0.30 10.88
C ARG A 22 -0.40 0.64 9.41
N ILE A 23 -1.62 0.50 8.94
CA ILE A 23 -2.04 0.88 7.60
C ILE A 23 -3.17 1.91 7.71
N GLU A 24 -3.11 2.95 6.89
CA GLU A 24 -4.10 4.02 6.80
C GLU A 24 -4.47 4.20 5.32
N SER A 25 -5.76 4.30 5.04
CA SER A 25 -6.30 4.44 3.68
C SER A 25 -6.87 5.84 3.49
N ASP A 26 -6.20 6.65 2.67
CA ASP A 26 -6.73 7.97 2.30
C ASP A 26 -7.51 7.88 0.97
N PHE A 27 -8.83 7.94 1.06
CA PHE A 27 -9.75 7.91 -0.08
C PHE A 27 -10.09 9.29 -0.65
N LYS A 28 -9.43 10.37 -0.19
CA LYS A 28 -9.76 11.72 -0.66
C LYS A 28 -9.56 11.82 -2.17
N HIS A 29 -10.41 12.58 -2.84
CA HIS A 29 -10.32 12.83 -4.28
C HIS A 29 -9.22 13.84 -4.60
N ASN A 30 -8.00 13.57 -4.14
CA ASN A 30 -6.81 14.36 -4.41
C ASN A 30 -5.95 13.66 -5.47
N THR A 31 -5.18 14.45 -6.23
CA THR A 31 -4.22 13.95 -7.19
C THR A 31 -3.20 13.02 -6.51
N ILE A 32 -2.90 11.88 -7.14
CA ILE A 32 -1.86 10.91 -6.73
C ILE A 32 -0.56 11.59 -6.29
N PRO A 33 0.05 12.54 -7.06
CA PRO A 33 1.28 13.20 -6.62
C PRO A 33 1.13 14.00 -5.33
N SER A 34 -0.05 14.56 -5.05
CA SER A 34 -0.30 15.28 -3.79
C SER A 34 -0.28 14.32 -2.61
N LYS A 35 -0.94 13.17 -2.73
CA LYS A 35 -0.95 12.12 -1.69
C LYS A 35 0.42 11.51 -1.44
N VAL A 36 1.20 11.27 -2.50
CA VAL A 36 2.58 10.79 -2.36
C VAL A 36 3.40 11.79 -1.57
N LYS A 37 3.25 13.09 -1.87
CA LYS A 37 3.96 14.15 -1.16
C LYS A 37 3.55 14.25 0.31
N ASP A 38 2.25 14.12 0.62
CA ASP A 38 1.74 14.06 2.00
C ASP A 38 2.31 12.85 2.76
N ALA A 39 2.31 11.67 2.14
CA ALA A 39 2.88 10.46 2.72
C ALA A 39 4.40 10.57 2.95
N GLU A 40 5.13 11.25 2.06
CA GLU A 40 6.55 11.56 2.25
C GLU A 40 6.77 12.52 3.44
N ILE A 41 5.91 13.53 3.60
CA ILE A 41 5.92 14.47 4.74
C ILE A 41 5.64 13.74 6.05
N MET A 42 4.64 12.84 6.06
CA MET A 42 4.30 11.98 7.19
C MET A 42 5.35 10.90 7.48
N ARG A 43 6.43 10.84 6.69
CA ARG A 43 7.53 9.87 6.81
C ARG A 43 7.06 8.42 6.73
N ILE A 44 6.02 8.15 5.94
CA ILE A 44 5.50 6.80 5.74
C ILE A 44 6.53 6.01 4.92
N PRO A 45 7.00 4.84 5.40
CA PRO A 45 8.03 4.06 4.71
C PRO A 45 7.53 3.44 3.40
N TYR A 46 6.24 3.11 3.32
CA TYR A 46 5.62 2.47 2.16
C TYR A 46 4.30 3.16 1.79
N VAL A 47 4.20 3.59 0.54
CA VAL A 47 2.98 4.18 -0.04
C VAL A 47 2.40 3.21 -1.04
N ILE A 48 1.16 2.78 -0.82
CA ILE A 48 0.45 1.87 -1.71
C ILE A 48 -0.52 2.69 -2.56
N VAL A 49 -0.45 2.49 -3.87
CA VAL A 49 -1.32 3.14 -4.85
C VAL A 49 -2.13 2.06 -5.55
N VAL A 50 -3.44 2.27 -5.59
CA VAL A 50 -4.42 1.39 -6.22
C VAL A 50 -5.21 2.21 -7.22
N GLY A 51 -5.06 1.89 -8.51
CA GLY A 51 -5.87 2.41 -9.60
C GLY A 51 -6.83 1.38 -10.17
N ASP A 52 -7.57 1.76 -11.22
CA ASP A 52 -8.50 0.85 -11.92
C ASP A 52 -7.77 -0.33 -12.59
N ASN A 53 -6.54 -0.11 -13.06
CA ASN A 53 -5.74 -1.17 -13.68
C ASN A 53 -5.27 -2.16 -12.62
N GLU A 54 -4.76 -1.68 -11.49
CA GLU A 54 -4.34 -2.49 -10.36
C GLU A 54 -5.49 -3.34 -9.80
N GLU A 55 -6.70 -2.77 -9.68
CA GLU A 55 -7.87 -3.54 -9.26
C GLU A 55 -8.23 -4.66 -10.24
N LYS A 56 -8.16 -4.39 -11.56
CA LYS A 56 -8.43 -5.39 -12.60
C LYS A 56 -7.41 -6.52 -12.58
N ASP A 57 -6.13 -6.19 -12.47
CA ASP A 57 -5.01 -7.13 -12.44
C ASP A 57 -4.81 -7.77 -11.06
N LYS A 58 -5.58 -7.36 -10.05
CA LYS A 58 -5.41 -7.74 -8.64
C LYS A 58 -3.99 -7.50 -8.10
N THR A 59 -3.38 -6.41 -8.55
CA THR A 59 -2.05 -5.96 -8.16
C THR A 59 -2.14 -4.66 -7.38
N ILE A 60 -1.02 -4.24 -6.81
CA ILE A 60 -0.86 -2.96 -6.11
C ILE A 60 0.50 -2.36 -6.44
N ALA A 61 0.54 -1.04 -6.61
CA ALA A 61 1.77 -0.31 -6.81
C ALA A 61 2.31 0.18 -5.46
N VAL A 62 3.46 -0.33 -5.04
CA VAL A 62 4.12 0.02 -3.79
C VAL A 62 5.29 0.93 -4.09
N ARG A 63 5.39 2.02 -3.33
CA ARG A 63 6.45 3.00 -3.43
C ARG A 63 7.13 3.16 -2.09
N THR A 64 8.44 2.99 -2.05
CA THR A 64 9.22 3.06 -0.81
C THR A 64 9.78 4.46 -0.62
N ARG A 65 9.72 4.98 0.60
CA ARG A 65 10.31 6.27 0.94
C ARG A 65 11.81 6.23 0.77
N GLY A 66 12.35 7.16 -0.02
CA GLY A 66 13.78 7.25 -0.35
C GLY A 66 14.15 6.53 -1.65
N ASP A 67 13.32 5.61 -2.12
CA ASP A 67 13.48 4.95 -3.40
C ASP A 67 12.54 5.55 -4.45
N LYS A 68 13.08 6.00 -5.58
CA LYS A 68 12.25 6.48 -6.69
C LYS A 68 11.53 5.34 -7.44
N LYS A 69 11.80 4.09 -7.08
CA LYS A 69 11.25 2.91 -7.75
C LYS A 69 9.83 2.64 -7.23
N ILE A 70 8.91 2.53 -8.18
CA ILE A 70 7.58 1.98 -7.96
C ILE A 70 7.69 0.50 -8.28
N GLN A 71 7.29 -0.36 -7.35
CA GLN A 71 7.26 -1.81 -7.54
C GLN A 71 5.81 -2.26 -7.51
N GLN A 72 5.39 -2.99 -8.53
CA GLN A 72 4.07 -3.63 -8.51
C GLN A 72 4.18 -5.00 -7.87
N PHE A 73 3.29 -5.28 -6.93
CA PHE A 73 3.17 -6.56 -6.26
C PHE A 73 1.73 -7.04 -6.33
N SER A 74 1.53 -8.35 -6.37
CA SER A 74 0.22 -8.93 -6.08
C SER A 74 -0.08 -8.81 -4.59
N VAL A 75 -1.35 -8.69 -4.21
CA VAL A 75 -1.79 -8.60 -2.79
C VAL A 75 -1.16 -9.70 -1.93
N LYS A 76 -1.14 -10.93 -2.46
CA LYS A 76 -0.53 -12.09 -1.81
C LYS A 76 0.97 -11.92 -1.59
N ASP A 77 1.69 -11.50 -2.63
CA ASP A 77 3.14 -11.36 -2.60
C ASP A 77 3.55 -10.24 -1.63
N PHE A 78 2.86 -9.11 -1.71
CA PHE A 78 3.09 -7.99 -0.82
C PHE A 78 2.82 -8.33 0.64
N SER A 79 1.77 -9.09 0.93
CA SER A 79 1.47 -9.54 2.29
C SER A 79 2.57 -10.44 2.87
N ALA A 80 3.15 -11.32 2.05
CA ALA A 80 4.26 -12.17 2.45
C ALA A 80 5.55 -11.36 2.65
N LYS A 81 5.81 -10.38 1.77
CA LYS A 81 6.96 -9.48 1.87
C LYS A 81 6.89 -8.61 3.12
N LEU A 82 5.75 -7.96 3.38
CA LEU A 82 5.54 -7.15 4.59
C LEU A 82 5.72 -7.97 5.87
N GLY A 83 5.14 -9.17 5.92
CA GLY A 83 5.28 -10.05 7.08
C GLY A 83 6.73 -10.45 7.35
N LYS A 84 7.51 -10.74 6.30
CA LYS A 84 8.96 -10.99 6.43
C LYS A 84 9.70 -9.74 6.91
N GLU A 85 9.43 -8.60 6.29
CA GLU A 85 10.18 -7.39 6.57
C GLU A 85 9.94 -6.85 7.97
N ILE A 86 8.71 -6.99 8.51
CA ILE A 86 8.41 -6.64 9.89
C ILE A 86 9.08 -7.60 10.87
N LYS A 87 9.06 -8.91 10.58
CA LYS A 87 9.72 -9.92 11.41
C LYS A 87 11.25 -9.80 11.40
N GLU A 88 11.83 -9.31 10.30
CA GLU A 88 13.28 -9.11 10.15
C GLU A 88 13.75 -7.75 10.70
N ARG A 89 12.83 -6.81 10.95
CA ARG A 89 13.11 -5.52 11.59
C ARG A 89 12.86 -5.47 13.10
N GLU A 90 12.32 -6.53 13.70
CA GLU A 90 12.32 -6.76 15.15
C GLU A 90 13.66 -7.33 15.63
#